data_AF-W2YSB7-F1
#
_entry.id   AF-W2YSB7-F1
#
_cell.length_a   1.000
_cell.length_b   1.000
_cell.length_c   1.000
_cell.angle_alpha   90.00
_cell.angle_beta   90.00
_cell.angle_gamma   90.00
#
_symmetry.space_group_name_H-M   'P 1'
#
loop_
_entity.id
_entity.type
_entity.pdbx_description
1 polymer ?
#
loop_
_entity_poly.entity_id
_entity_poly.type
_entity_poly.pdbx_seq_one_letter_code
_entity_poly.pdbx_strand_id
1 'polypeptide(L)'
;MVAPKKNADGHTSSYSFSSSSVVDDQGRRVTTDRRRYEGSTGRLKAVQEREIDDKKMRTTWSRRNKEDEGRNESICSSGSPEEFEALWQQTPFGEAQKMK
;
A
#
# COMPACT_ATOMS: atom_id res chain seq x y z
N MET A 1 41.13 21.84 -20.13
CA MET A 1 39.70 21.46 -20.07
C MET A 1 39.59 20.20 -19.24
N VAL A 2 38.99 20.27 -18.05
CA VAL A 2 38.80 19.10 -17.17
C VAL A 2 37.51 18.42 -17.62
N ALA A 3 37.60 17.15 -18.05
CA ALA A 3 36.42 16.36 -18.35
C ALA A 3 35.54 16.25 -17.09
N PRO A 4 34.21 16.36 -17.21
CA PRO A 4 33.33 16.19 -16.07
C PRO A 4 33.50 14.74 -15.56
N LYS A 5 33.87 14.60 -14.28
CA LYS A 5 33.87 13.29 -13.61
C LYS A 5 32.44 12.76 -13.63
N LYS A 6 32.18 11.71 -14.43
CA LYS A 6 30.98 10.89 -14.29
C LYS A 6 31.11 10.11 -12.98
N ASN A 7 30.71 10.73 -11.87
CA ASN A 7 30.45 10.03 -10.62
C ASN A 7 29.22 10.69 -10.00
N ALA A 8 28.07 10.38 -10.58
CA ALA A 8 26.78 10.54 -9.95
C ALA A 8 25.96 9.34 -10.41
N ASP A 9 26.24 8.17 -9.84
CA ASP A 9 25.22 7.15 -9.64
C ASP A 9 24.16 7.77 -8.74
N GLY A 10 23.30 8.62 -9.33
CA GLY A 10 22.29 9.38 -8.62
C GLY A 10 21.35 8.39 -7.95
N HIS A 11 21.44 8.27 -6.64
CA HIS A 11 20.47 7.52 -5.86
C HIS A 11 19.13 8.25 -5.98
N THR A 12 18.25 7.75 -6.83
CA THR A 12 16.88 8.25 -6.95
C THR A 12 15.98 7.47 -6.00
N SER A 13 15.08 8.19 -5.34
CA SER A 13 14.03 7.62 -4.51
C SER A 13 12.71 8.27 -4.88
N SER A 14 11.66 7.46 -5.02
CA SER A 14 10.30 7.92 -5.23
C SER A 14 9.45 7.54 -4.03
N TYR A 15 8.61 8.47 -3.61
CA TYR A 15 7.59 8.27 -2.59
C TYR A 15 6.25 8.71 -3.15
N SER A 16 5.22 7.89 -2.92
CA SER A 16 3.85 8.22 -3.30
C SER A 16 2.92 7.88 -2.16
N PHE A 17 2.02 8.81 -1.84
CA PHE A 17 0.95 8.63 -0.87
C PHE A 17 -0.37 9.02 -1.49
N SER A 18 -1.38 8.18 -1.31
CA SER A 18 -2.76 8.49 -1.68
C SER A 18 -3.69 8.03 -0.57
N SER A 19 -4.66 8.87 -0.23
CA SER A 19 -5.70 8.58 0.75
C SER A 19 -7.06 8.80 0.12
N SER A 20 -8.04 7.99 0.50
CA SER A 20 -9.42 8.14 0.05
C SER A 20 -10.35 7.66 1.16
N SER A 21 -11.44 8.37 1.38
CA SER A 21 -12.45 8.00 2.36
C SER A 21 -13.86 8.21 1.82
N VAL A 22 -14.78 7.34 2.21
CA VAL A 22 -16.20 7.40 1.88
C VAL A 22 -17.01 6.99 3.10
N VAL A 23 -18.30 7.32 3.10
CA VAL A 23 -19.25 6.79 4.07
C VAL A 23 -20.07 5.71 3.35
N ASP A 24 -20.22 4.54 3.96
CA ASP A 24 -21.02 3.46 3.40
C ASP A 24 -22.52 3.63 3.70
N ASP A 25 -23.34 2.73 3.16
CA ASP A 25 -24.80 2.76 3.35
C ASP A 25 -25.24 2.51 4.80
N GLN A 26 -24.34 1.96 5.64
CA GLN A 26 -24.56 1.78 7.07
C GLN A 26 -24.11 3.00 7.89
N GLY A 27 -23.63 4.06 7.24
CA GLY A 27 -23.12 5.27 7.89
C GLY A 27 -21.69 5.13 8.44
N ARG A 28 -20.98 4.04 8.14
CA ARG A 28 -19.61 3.80 8.61
C ARG A 28 -18.61 4.51 7.73
N ARG A 29 -17.53 5.02 8.34
CA ARG A 29 -16.42 5.58 7.57
C ARG A 29 -15.53 4.46 7.06
N VAL A 30 -15.33 4.43 5.76
CA VAL A 30 -14.41 3.51 5.10
C VAL A 30 -13.25 4.31 4.50
N THR A 31 -12.03 3.94 4.85
CA THR A 31 -10.82 4.65 4.40
C THR A 31 -9.85 3.67 3.73
N THR A 32 -9.18 4.13 2.68
CA THR A 32 -7.99 3.45 2.14
C THR A 32 -6.83 4.42 2.01
N ASP A 33 -5.69 4.01 2.56
CA ASP A 33 -4.42 4.69 2.40
C ASP A 33 -3.47 3.79 1.61
N ARG A 34 -2.72 4.35 0.68
CA ARG A 34 -1.66 3.66 -0.04
C ARG A 34 -0.38 4.46 0.03
N ARG A 35 0.71 3.79 0.37
CA ARG A 35 2.06 4.33 0.41
C ARG A 35 2.96 3.46 -0.44
N ARG A 36 3.80 4.08 -1.27
CA ARG A 36 4.78 3.36 -2.07
C ARG A 36 6.12 4.06 -2.01
N TYR A 37 7.16 3.28 -1.77
CA TYR A 37 8.54 3.69 -1.78
C TYR A 37 9.29 2.87 -2.81
N GLU A 38 10.06 3.53 -3.65
CA GLU A 38 10.96 2.91 -4.63
C GLU A 38 12.32 3.58 -4.57
N GLY A 39 13.38 2.79 -4.46
CA GLY A 39 14.76 3.26 -4.55
C GLY A 39 15.45 2.73 -5.81
N SER A 40 16.42 3.49 -6.32
CA SER A 40 17.20 3.15 -7.52
C SER A 40 17.97 1.82 -7.40
N THR A 41 18.23 1.36 -6.17
CA THR A 41 18.87 0.07 -5.87
C THR A 41 17.93 -1.14 -6.05
N GLY A 42 16.67 -0.91 -6.44
CA GLY A 42 15.64 -1.95 -6.55
C GLY A 42 14.82 -2.16 -5.29
N ARG A 43 15.17 -1.51 -4.17
CA ARG A 43 14.38 -1.52 -2.94
C ARG A 43 12.98 -0.98 -3.22
N LEU A 44 11.96 -1.73 -2.81
CA LEU A 44 10.57 -1.31 -2.96
C LEU A 44 9.77 -1.68 -1.72
N LYS A 45 8.89 -0.79 -1.29
CA LYS A 45 7.90 -1.07 -0.25
C LYS A 45 6.57 -0.45 -0.65
N ALA A 46 5.54 -1.27 -0.80
CA ALA A 46 4.16 -0.84 -1.02
C ALA A 46 3.35 -1.22 0.22
N VAL A 47 2.63 -0.27 0.78
CA VAL A 47 1.75 -0.46 1.92
C VAL A 47 0.36 -0.02 1.49
N GLN A 48 -0.63 -0.88 1.69
CA GLN A 48 -2.04 -0.52 1.61
C GLN A 48 -2.66 -0.72 2.98
N GLU A 49 -3.30 0.32 3.49
CA GLU A 49 -4.11 0.27 4.69
C GLU A 49 -5.57 0.49 4.29
N ARG A 50 -6.43 -0.32 4.89
CA ARG A 50 -7.88 -0.30 4.72
C ARG A 50 -8.49 -0.24 6.10
N GLU A 51 -9.46 0.62 6.29
CA GLU A 51 -10.10 0.84 7.58
C GLU A 51 -11.61 0.91 7.41
N ILE A 52 -12.34 0.24 8.30
CA ILE A 52 -13.79 0.28 8.43
C ILE A 52 -14.06 0.48 9.92
N ASP A 53 -14.55 1.67 10.30
CA ASP A 53 -14.62 2.10 11.71
C ASP A 53 -13.28 1.91 12.45
N ASP A 54 -13.24 1.09 13.50
CA ASP A 54 -12.03 0.81 14.30
C ASP A 54 -11.22 -0.40 13.79
N LYS A 55 -11.71 -1.09 12.76
CA LYS A 55 -11.03 -2.26 12.18
C LYS A 55 -10.10 -1.80 11.08
N LYS A 56 -8.83 -2.19 11.15
CA LYS A 56 -7.82 -1.85 10.17
C LYS A 56 -7.11 -3.09 9.68
N MET A 57 -6.96 -3.21 8.36
CA MET A 57 -6.09 -4.19 7.72
C MET A 57 -5.00 -3.49 6.94
N ARG A 58 -3.77 -3.92 7.20
CA ARG A 58 -2.57 -3.44 6.53
C ARG A 58 -1.94 -4.57 5.73
N THR A 59 -1.86 -4.39 4.42
CA THR A 59 -1.10 -5.26 3.53
C THR A 59 0.19 -4.54 3.12
N THR A 60 1.32 -5.21 3.34
CA THR A 60 2.64 -4.71 2.95
C THR A 60 3.27 -5.68 1.96
N TRP A 61 3.70 -5.15 0.82
CA TRP A 61 4.61 -5.84 -0.08
C TRP A 61 5.97 -5.15 -0.05
N SER A 62 7.06 -5.90 0.07
CA SER A 62 8.39 -5.30 0.06
C SER A 62 9.45 -6.21 -0.52
N ARG A 63 10.46 -5.61 -1.17
CA ARG A 63 11.70 -6.28 -1.59
C ARG A 63 12.89 -5.38 -1.28
N ARG A 64 14.03 -6.00 -0.96
CA ARG A 64 15.25 -5.28 -0.55
C ARG A 64 16.06 -4.75 -1.73
N ASN A 65 16.13 -5.49 -2.83
CA ASN A 65 16.88 -5.19 -4.04
C ASN A 65 16.23 -5.89 -5.25
N LYS A 66 16.92 -5.96 -6.39
CA LYS A 66 16.36 -6.53 -7.64
C LYS A 66 16.35 -8.06 -7.62
N GLU A 67 17.21 -8.67 -6.82
CA GLU A 67 17.39 -10.12 -6.67
C GLU A 67 16.46 -10.73 -5.61
N ASP A 68 15.86 -9.90 -4.75
CA ASP A 68 14.86 -10.30 -3.77
C ASP A 68 13.49 -10.47 -4.43
N GLU A 69 12.94 -11.69 -4.35
CA GLU A 69 11.60 -12.05 -4.86
C GLU A 69 10.49 -11.19 -4.22
N GLY A 70 10.76 -10.66 -3.03
CA GLY A 70 9.84 -9.85 -2.25
C GLY A 70 8.95 -10.70 -1.34
N ARG A 71 8.34 -10.03 -0.36
CA ARG A 71 7.49 -10.64 0.66
C ARG A 71 6.18 -9.88 0.75
N ASN A 72 5.11 -10.63 1.00
CA ASN A 72 3.79 -10.08 1.32
C ASN A 72 3.45 -10.40 2.77
N GLU A 73 2.99 -9.40 3.50
CA GLU A 73 2.52 -9.51 4.88
C GLU A 73 1.19 -8.80 5.01
N SER A 74 0.22 -9.44 5.66
CA SER A 74 -1.07 -8.82 5.99
C SER A 74 -1.31 -8.91 7.50
N ILE A 75 -1.60 -7.77 8.11
CA ILE A 75 -1.81 -7.63 9.55
C ILE A 75 -3.15 -6.95 9.78
N CYS A 76 -3.98 -7.52 10.66
CA CYS A 76 -5.22 -6.91 11.13
C CYS A 76 -5.02 -6.33 12.53
N SER A 77 -5.62 -5.17 12.79
CA SER A 77 -5.64 -4.56 14.13
C SER A 77 -6.53 -5.33 15.10
N SER A 78 -7.56 -6.01 14.59
CA SER A 78 -8.54 -6.76 15.36
C SER A 78 -9.26 -7.78 14.47
N GLY A 79 -9.61 -8.94 15.03
CA GLY A 79 -10.30 -10.02 14.31
C GLY A 79 -9.39 -10.76 13.33
N SER A 80 -9.99 -11.60 12.48
CA SER A 80 -9.26 -12.32 11.44
C SER A 80 -9.19 -11.51 10.12
N PRO A 81 -8.16 -11.71 9.29
CA PRO A 81 -8.12 -11.14 7.94
C PRO A 81 -9.32 -11.52 7.08
N GLU A 82 -9.85 -12.73 7.26
CA GLU A 82 -11.00 -13.24 6.51
C GLU A 82 -12.29 -12.49 6.86
N GLU A 83 -12.51 -12.22 8.16
CA GLU A 83 -13.63 -11.41 8.62
C GLU A 83 -13.54 -9.97 8.10
N PHE A 84 -12.34 -9.39 8.11
CA PHE A 84 -12.13 -8.04 7.57
C PHE A 84 -12.42 -8.00 6.07
N GLU A 85 -11.92 -8.97 5.30
CA GLU A 85 -12.19 -9.01 3.86
C GLU A 85 -13.67 -9.21 3.55
N ALA A 86 -14.37 -10.06 4.30
CA ALA A 86 -15.82 -10.24 4.13
C ALA A 86 -16.60 -8.93 4.35
N LEU A 87 -16.18 -8.11 5.33
CA LEU A 87 -16.74 -6.77 5.56
C LEU A 87 -16.33 -5.79 4.46
N TRP A 88 -15.07 -5.81 4.04
CA TRP A 88 -14.54 -4.93 3.01
C TRP A 88 -15.29 -5.11 1.69
N GLN A 89 -15.61 -6.35 1.31
CA GLN A 89 -16.36 -6.65 0.09
C GLN A 89 -17.77 -6.06 0.04
N GLN A 90 -18.32 -5.61 1.18
CA GLN A 90 -19.62 -4.95 1.27
C GLN A 90 -19.51 -3.42 1.27
N THR A 91 -18.28 -2.86 1.26
CA THR A 91 -18.07 -1.41 1.21
C THR A 91 -18.10 -0.89 -0.23
N PRO A 92 -18.33 0.42 -0.45
CA PRO A 92 -18.26 0.99 -1.80
C PRO A 92 -16.93 0.73 -2.51
N PHE A 93 -15.82 0.70 -1.76
CA PHE A 93 -14.51 0.34 -2.32
C PHE A 93 -14.42 -1.14 -2.72
N GLY A 94 -14.96 -2.05 -1.90
CA GLY A 94 -14.99 -3.48 -2.21
C GLY A 94 -15.86 -3.78 -3.43
N GLU A 95 -17.04 -3.17 -3.51
CA GLU A 95 -17.91 -3.28 -4.69
C GLU A 95 -17.24 -2.75 -5.95
N ALA A 96 -16.60 -1.56 -5.88
CA ALA A 96 -15.87 -1.00 -7.01
C ALA A 96 -14.68 -1.88 -7.47
N GLN A 97 -14.10 -2.70 -6.58
CA GLN A 97 -13.04 -3.64 -6.95
C GLN A 97 -13.57 -4.82 -7.79
N LYS A 98 -14.82 -5.24 -7.60
CA LYS A 98 -15.43 -6.34 -8.36
C LYS A 98 -15.77 -5.94 -9.80
N MET A 99 -15.98 -4.64 -10.04
CA MET A 99 -16.32 -4.09 -11.35
C MET A 99 -15.10 -3.84 -12.25
N LYS A 100 -13.90 -4.21 -11.78
CA LYS A 100 -12.62 -3.90 -12.39
C LYS A 100 -12.02 -5.12 -13.07
#